data_AF-A0A645JJB9-F1
#
_entry.id   AF-A0A645JJB9-F1
#
_cell.length_a   1.000
_cell.length_b   1.000
_cell.length_c   1.000
_cell.angle_alpha   90.00
_cell.angle_beta   90.00
_cell.angle_gamma   90.00
#
_symmetry.space_group_name_H-M   'P 1'
#
loop_
_entity.id
_entity.type
_entity.pdbx_description
1 polymer ?
#
loop_
_entity_poly.entity_id
_entity_poly.type
_entity_poly.pdbx_seq_one_letter_code
_entity_poly.pdbx_strand_id
1 'polypeptide(L)'
;MCDYRRVWDMDLDVAAYAELREYFRHFDPRHLKEEEVFTRLGYIDLQYLAPRIRAEVLLCCGLMDTVCPPSTQFAAYNKMTCKKRYELWPDFGHENLPDSSDIIFQFMLGL
;
A
#
# COMPACT_ATOMS: atom_id res chain seq x y z
N MET A 1 5.78 0.46 1.03
CA MET A 1 4.33 0.34 0.77
C MET A 1 3.58 1.29 1.70
N CYS A 2 2.33 1.66 1.42
CA CYS A 2 1.57 2.69 2.13
C CYS A 2 1.06 2.23 3.50
N ASP A 3 0.73 3.18 4.38
CA ASP A 3 -0.02 2.96 5.62
C ASP A 3 0.58 1.87 6.53
N TYR A 4 1.82 2.07 6.94
CA TYR A 4 2.57 1.14 7.80
C TYR A 4 1.82 0.79 9.08
N ARG A 5 1.13 1.78 9.69
CA ARG A 5 0.36 1.57 10.91
C ARG A 5 -0.83 0.65 10.67
N ARG A 6 -1.52 0.81 9.53
CA ARG A 6 -2.65 -0.06 9.19
C ARG A 6 -2.24 -1.52 9.00
N VAL A 7 -1.09 -1.80 8.37
CA VAL A 7 -0.61 -3.18 8.23
C VAL A 7 -0.29 -3.79 9.59
N TRP A 8 0.37 -3.01 10.44
CA TRP A 8 0.67 -3.40 11.82
C TRP A 8 -0.60 -3.76 12.60
N ASP A 9 -1.61 -2.89 12.58
CA ASP A 9 -2.87 -3.09 13.30
C ASP A 9 -3.70 -4.28 12.75
N MET A 10 -3.40 -4.76 11.54
CA MET A 10 -4.06 -5.91 10.90
C MET A 10 -3.32 -7.23 11.10
N ASP A 11 -2.16 -7.21 11.77
CA ASP A 11 -1.26 -8.36 11.91
C ASP A 11 -0.79 -8.97 10.56
N LEU A 12 -0.75 -8.19 9.49
CA LEU A 12 -0.31 -8.62 8.15
C LEU A 12 1.16 -8.28 7.85
N ASP A 13 1.88 -7.77 8.85
CA ASP A 13 3.31 -7.56 8.88
C ASP A 13 4.12 -8.85 9.05
N VAL A 14 3.80 -9.84 8.21
CA VAL A 14 4.42 -11.18 8.21
C VAL A 14 5.25 -11.47 6.95
N ALA A 15 4.96 -10.76 5.86
CA ALA A 15 5.65 -10.90 4.57
C ALA A 15 6.51 -9.66 4.30
N ALA A 16 6.12 -8.83 3.32
CA ALA A 16 6.89 -7.64 2.90
C ALA A 16 7.07 -6.57 4.00
N TYR A 17 6.39 -6.70 5.14
CA TYR A 17 6.47 -5.79 6.29
C TYR A 17 7.03 -6.46 7.56
N ALA A 18 7.57 -7.68 7.46
CA ALA A 18 8.11 -8.42 8.61
C ALA A 18 9.17 -7.64 9.41
N GLU A 19 9.92 -6.76 8.72
CA GLU A 19 10.91 -5.87 9.32
C GLU A 19 10.34 -4.96 10.42
N LEU A 20 9.04 -4.63 10.40
CA LEU A 20 8.39 -3.88 11.48
C LEU A 20 8.41 -4.69 12.78
N ARG A 21 8.01 -5.96 12.74
CA ARG A 21 8.05 -6.85 13.91
C ARG A 21 9.47 -7.06 14.38
N GLU A 22 10.40 -7.30 13.46
CA GLU A 22 11.81 -7.48 13.80
C GLU A 22 12.37 -6.24 14.51
N TYR A 23 12.09 -5.04 13.99
CA TYR A 23 12.48 -3.79 14.62
C TYR A 23 11.95 -3.66 16.05
N PHE A 24 10.64 -3.85 16.26
CA PHE A 24 10.06 -3.76 17.60
C PHE A 24 10.64 -4.81 18.55
N ARG A 25 10.82 -6.05 18.10
CA ARG A 25 11.43 -7.12 18.92
C ARG A 25 12.84 -6.80 19.37
N HIS A 26 13.63 -6.13 18.54
CA HIS A 26 15.03 -5.82 18.84
C HIS A 26 15.23 -4.50 19.58
N PHE A 27 14.44 -3.47 19.26
CA PHE A 27 14.73 -2.09 19.68
C PHE A 27 13.67 -1.48 20.61
N ASP A 28 12.43 -1.97 20.59
CA ASP A 28 11.36 -1.51 21.48
C ASP A 28 10.36 -2.64 21.83
N PRO A 29 10.80 -3.71 22.51
CA PRO A 29 10.00 -4.92 22.69
C PRO A 29 8.76 -4.73 23.59
N ARG A 30 8.62 -3.55 24.20
CA ARG A 30 7.48 -3.17 25.05
C ARG A 30 6.67 -2.02 24.45
N HIS A 31 6.96 -1.60 23.23
CA HIS A 31 6.17 -0.62 22.48
C HIS A 31 6.07 0.75 23.19
N LEU A 32 7.12 1.13 23.95
CA LEU A 32 7.13 2.39 24.69
C LEU A 32 7.26 3.61 23.76
N LYS A 33 7.73 3.40 22.53
CA LYS A 33 7.95 4.42 21.51
C LYS A 33 7.19 4.12 20.22
N GLU A 34 6.16 3.26 20.27
CA GLU A 34 5.38 2.87 19.10
C GLU A 34 4.88 4.07 18.29
N GLU A 35 4.24 5.03 18.96
CA GLU A 35 3.74 6.25 18.31
C GLU A 35 4.84 7.06 17.64
N GLU A 36 6.02 7.17 18.27
CA GLU A 36 7.16 7.89 17.71
C GLU A 36 7.69 7.18 16.45
N VAL A 37 7.79 5.85 16.48
CA VAL A 37 8.25 5.03 15.36
C VAL A 37 7.30 5.17 14.17
N PHE A 38 5.99 5.02 14.37
CA PHE A 38 5.02 5.16 13.29
C PHE A 38 4.91 6.59 12.77
N THR A 39 5.05 7.60 13.64
CA THR A 39 5.15 9.01 13.21
C THR A 39 6.35 9.22 12.29
N ARG A 40 7.51 8.64 12.62
CA ARG A 40 8.71 8.71 11.77
C ARG A 40 8.52 7.99 10.43
N LEU A 41 7.90 6.81 10.43
CA LEU A 41 7.55 6.10 9.20
C LEU A 41 6.60 6.92 8.31
N GLY A 42 5.76 7.77 8.91
CA GLY A 42 4.88 8.69 8.18
C GLY A 42 5.61 9.62 7.20
N TYR A 43 6.88 9.98 7.43
CA TYR A 43 7.64 10.81 6.48
C TYR A 43 7.95 10.12 5.16
N ILE A 44 8.02 8.78 5.15
CA ILE A 44 8.28 7.95 3.96
C ILE A 44 7.04 7.17 3.52
N ASP A 45 5.88 7.43 4.12
CA ASP A 45 4.63 6.80 3.74
C ASP A 45 4.02 7.49 2.52
N LEU A 46 3.86 6.70 1.46
CA LEU A 46 3.34 7.17 0.17
C LEU A 46 1.94 7.77 0.28
N GLN A 47 1.13 7.40 1.28
CA GLN A 47 -0.20 7.99 1.45
C GLN A 47 -0.13 9.52 1.70
N TYR A 48 0.94 10.02 2.32
CA TYR A 48 1.12 11.45 2.58
C TYR A 48 1.79 12.19 1.41
N LEU A 49 2.38 11.45 0.48
CA LEU A 49 2.90 11.98 -0.78
C LEU A 49 1.87 11.95 -1.91
N ALA A 50 0.86 11.08 -1.82
CA ALA A 50 -0.19 10.90 -2.82
C ALA A 50 -0.89 12.19 -3.29
N PRO A 51 -1.17 13.20 -2.42
CA PRO A 51 -1.76 14.46 -2.88
C PRO A 51 -0.91 15.25 -3.89
N ARG A 52 0.39 14.94 -4.01
CA ARG A 52 1.32 15.61 -4.93
C ARG A 52 1.27 15.05 -6.35
N ILE A 53 0.65 13.89 -6.55
CA ILE A 53 0.58 13.22 -7.85
C ILE A 53 -0.30 14.04 -8.79
N ARG A 54 0.22 14.36 -9.97
CA ARG A 54 -0.51 15.09 -11.03
C ARG A 54 -0.81 14.24 -12.27
N ALA A 55 -0.10 13.12 -12.44
CA ALA A 55 -0.33 12.19 -13.53
C ALA A 55 -1.69 11.49 -13.40
N GLU A 56 -2.26 11.06 -14.51
CA GLU A 56 -3.39 10.12 -14.48
C GLU A 56 -2.92 8.78 -13.90
N VAL A 57 -3.72 8.17 -13.01
CA VAL A 57 -3.34 6.96 -12.28
C VAL A 57 -4.31 5.82 -12.57
N LEU A 58 -3.75 4.65 -12.91
CA LEU A 58 -4.45 3.37 -12.92
C LEU A 58 -3.92 2.52 -11.75
N LEU A 59 -4.80 2.06 -10.87
CA LEU A 59 -4.49 1.11 -9.79
C LEU A 59 -5.05 -0.27 -10.11
N CYS A 60 -4.22 -1.31 -10.13
CA CYS A 60 -4.68 -2.71 -10.19
C CYS A 60 -4.57 -3.32 -8.80
N CYS A 61 -5.64 -3.93 -8.29
CA CYS A 61 -5.69 -4.40 -6.90
C CYS A 61 -6.38 -5.77 -6.78
N GLY A 62 -5.69 -6.74 -6.19
CA GLY A 62 -6.27 -8.01 -5.74
C GLY A 62 -6.88 -7.84 -4.34
N LEU A 63 -8.16 -8.18 -4.15
CA LEU A 63 -8.85 -7.95 -2.87
C LEU A 63 -8.46 -8.96 -1.77
N MET A 64 -7.80 -10.06 -2.12
CA MET A 64 -7.27 -11.05 -1.17
C MET A 64 -5.77 -10.86 -0.91
N ASP A 65 -5.17 -9.76 -1.37
CA ASP A 65 -3.74 -9.51 -1.15
C ASP A 65 -3.47 -9.26 0.34
N THR A 66 -2.73 -10.19 0.97
CA THR A 66 -2.29 -10.10 2.37
C THR A 66 -0.89 -9.54 2.52
N VAL A 67 -0.11 -9.47 1.44
CA VAL A 67 1.22 -8.85 1.42
C VAL A 67 1.04 -7.34 1.37
N CYS A 68 0.23 -6.87 0.41
CA CYS A 68 -0.14 -5.48 0.22
C CYS A 68 -1.64 -5.26 0.43
N PRO A 69 -2.14 -5.14 1.68
CA PRO A 69 -3.58 -5.11 1.93
C PRO A 69 -4.32 -4.02 1.15
N PRO A 70 -5.50 -4.29 0.54
CA PRO A 70 -6.25 -3.28 -0.20
C PRO A 70 -6.48 -2.00 0.59
N SER A 71 -6.74 -2.08 1.90
CA SER A 71 -6.92 -0.89 2.74
C SER A 71 -5.71 0.07 2.69
N THR A 72 -4.48 -0.46 2.62
CA THR A 72 -3.29 0.40 2.57
C THR A 72 -3.04 0.97 1.19
N GLN A 73 -3.30 0.19 0.13
CA GLN A 73 -3.28 0.69 -1.24
C GLN A 73 -4.28 1.86 -1.40
N PHE A 74 -5.50 1.67 -0.89
CA PHE A 74 -6.55 2.68 -0.95
C PHE A 74 -6.32 3.87 -0.02
N ALA A 75 -5.51 3.74 1.05
CA ALA A 75 -5.10 4.88 1.87
C ALA A 75 -4.35 5.94 1.05
N ALA A 76 -3.50 5.51 0.10
CA ALA A 76 -2.86 6.42 -0.86
C ALA A 76 -3.81 6.82 -2.00
N TYR A 77 -4.47 5.85 -2.64
CA TYR A 77 -5.37 6.11 -3.77
C TYR A 77 -6.42 7.17 -3.43
N ASN A 78 -7.05 7.09 -2.27
CA ASN A 78 -8.10 8.01 -1.85
C ASN A 78 -7.60 9.45 -1.67
N LYS A 79 -6.33 9.65 -1.31
CA LYS A 79 -5.72 10.97 -1.11
C LYS A 79 -5.20 11.63 -2.39
N MET A 80 -5.13 10.89 -3.50
CA MET A 80 -4.76 11.46 -4.81
C MET A 80 -5.84 12.43 -5.31
N THR A 81 -5.42 13.55 -5.91
CA THR A 81 -6.33 14.60 -6.45
C THR A 81 -6.36 14.64 -7.98
N CYS A 82 -5.54 13.82 -8.63
CA CYS A 82 -5.47 13.68 -10.08
C CYS A 82 -6.61 12.81 -10.65
N LYS A 83 -6.70 12.73 -11.99
CA LYS A 83 -7.53 11.72 -12.66
C LYS A 83 -7.04 10.33 -12.25
N LYS A 84 -7.96 9.47 -11.83
CA LYS A 84 -7.63 8.14 -11.34
C LYS A 84 -8.76 7.15 -11.58
N ARG A 85 -8.40 5.91 -11.89
CA ARG A 85 -9.31 4.75 -11.92
C ARG A 85 -8.62 3.53 -11.32
N TYR A 86 -9.40 2.51 -10.97
CA TYR A 86 -8.88 1.24 -10.47
C TYR A 86 -9.55 0.06 -11.17
N GLU A 87 -8.87 -1.08 -11.15
CA GLU A 87 -9.37 -2.39 -11.58
C GLU A 87 -9.19 -3.37 -10.41
N LEU A 88 -10.22 -4.17 -10.14
CA LEU A 88 -10.27 -5.06 -8.99
C LEU A 88 -10.34 -6.52 -9.43
N TRP A 89 -9.57 -7.36 -8.73
CA TRP A 89 -9.64 -8.81 -8.82
C TRP A 89 -10.08 -9.35 -7.45
N PRO A 90 -11.37 -9.68 -7.26
CA PRO A 90 -11.93 -10.00 -5.94
C PRO A 90 -11.27 -11.20 -5.26
N ASP A 91 -10.87 -12.21 -6.03
CA ASP A 91 -10.39 -13.49 -5.50
C ASP A 91 -8.86 -13.64 -5.58
N PHE A 92 -8.13 -12.57 -5.95
CA PHE A 92 -6.68 -12.63 -6.19
C PHE A 92 -5.88 -11.98 -5.05
N GLY A 93 -4.74 -12.59 -4.74
CA GLY A 93 -3.79 -12.13 -3.73
C GLY A 93 -2.59 -11.37 -4.32
N HIS A 94 -1.42 -11.60 -3.71
CA HIS A 94 -0.14 -11.06 -4.18
C HIS A 94 0.46 -11.92 -5.30
N GLU A 95 -0.18 -11.88 -6.47
CA GLU A 95 0.13 -12.77 -7.58
C GLU A 95 -0.11 -12.10 -8.95
N ASN A 96 0.09 -12.85 -10.02
CA ASN A 96 -0.19 -12.34 -11.36
C ASN A 96 -1.70 -12.14 -11.55
N LEU A 97 -2.09 -10.92 -11.91
CA LEU A 97 -3.48 -10.57 -12.21
C LEU A 97 -3.74 -10.77 -13.72
N PRO A 98 -4.63 -11.71 -14.12
CA PRO A 98 -4.99 -11.89 -15.53
C PRO A 98 -5.45 -10.59 -16.17
N ASP A 99 -5.13 -10.40 -17.45
CA ASP A 99 -5.47 -9.21 -18.26
C ASP A 99 -4.84 -7.87 -17.83
N SER A 100 -4.24 -7.79 -16.64
CA SER A 100 -3.65 -6.54 -16.12
C SER A 100 -2.62 -5.92 -17.06
N SER A 101 -1.80 -6.74 -17.73
CA SER A 101 -0.78 -6.27 -18.68
C SER A 101 -1.39 -5.59 -19.90
N ASP A 102 -2.46 -6.15 -20.46
CA ASP A 102 -3.16 -5.59 -21.61
C ASP A 102 -3.92 -4.31 -21.22
N ILE A 103 -4.53 -4.28 -20.04
CA ILE A 103 -5.18 -3.09 -19.48
C ILE A 103 -4.17 -1.95 -19.30
N ILE A 104 -3.00 -2.24 -18.73
CA ILE A 104 -1.92 -1.25 -18.55
C ILE A 104 -1.43 -0.78 -19.92
N PHE A 105 -1.23 -1.68 -20.88
CA PHE A 105 -0.79 -1.32 -22.22
C PHE A 105 -1.78 -0.37 -22.91
N GLN A 106 -3.09 -0.67 -22.86
CA GLN A 106 -4.13 0.20 -23.42
C GLN A 106 -4.21 1.55 -22.69
N PHE A 107 -4.06 1.56 -21.36
CA PHE A 107 -4.00 2.79 -20.59
C PHE A 107 -2.86 3.69 -21.05
N MET A 108 -1.67 3.13 -21.25
CA MET A 108 -0.49 3.89 -21.70
C MET A 108 -0.58 4.36 -23.15
N LEU A 109 -1.25 3.62 -24.04
CA LEU A 109 -1.52 4.06 -25.42
C LEU A 109 -2.46 5.26 -25.50
N GLY A 110 -3.30 5.46 -24.49
CA GLY A 110 -4.27 6.56 -24.43
C GLY A 110 -3.74 7.86 -23.80
N LEU A 111 -2.47 7.88 -23.36
CA LEU A 111 -1.79 9.07 -22.82
C LEU A 111 -1.22 9.95 -23.94
#